data_AF-A0A2N5XL33-F1
#
_entry.id   AF-A0A2N5XL33-F1
#
_cell.length_a   1.000
_cell.length_b   1.000
_cell.length_c   1.000
_cell.angle_alpha   90.00
_cell.angle_beta   90.00
_cell.angle_gamma   90.00
#
_symmetry.space_group_name_H-M   'P 1'
#
loop_
_entity.id
_entity.type
_entity.pdbx_description
1 polymer ?
#
loop_
_entity_poly.entity_id
_entity_poly.type
_entity_poly.pdbx_seq_one_letter_code
_entity_poly.pdbx_strand_id
1 'polypeptide(L)' 'MPRNQMQFIGQEKSEGGGDTTESFGNWFADRCTDAGVPGRVHGLRKVGATRLADSGATEFEVMAYLGHRTQQEAKIC' A
#
# COMPACT_ATOMS: atom_id res chain seq x y z
N MET A 1 -3.28 6.07 -16.72
CA MET A 1 -2.16 6.95 -16.32
C MET A 1 -1.06 6.87 -17.37
N PRO A 2 -0.55 8.00 -17.89
CA PRO A 2 0.59 7.98 -18.82
C PRO A 2 1.83 7.40 -18.12
N ARG A 3 2.46 6.40 -18.76
CA ARG A 3 3.52 5.56 -18.18
C ARG A 3 4.78 6.34 -17.77
N ASN A 4 5.00 7.51 -18.35
CA ASN A 4 6.18 8.34 -18.13
C ASN A 4 5.91 9.56 -17.22
N GLN A 5 4.77 9.59 -16.53
CA GLN A 5 4.44 10.65 -15.59
C GLN A 5 4.45 10.08 -14.17
N MET A 6 5.59 10.21 -13.50
CA MET A 6 5.71 9.85 -12.09
C MET A 6 4.86 10.79 -11.23
N GLN A 7 3.96 10.23 -10.42
CA GLN A 7 3.09 10.99 -9.52
C GLN A 7 3.67 11.14 -8.11
N PHE A 8 4.59 10.26 -7.73
CA PHE A 8 5.30 10.31 -6.46
C PHE A 8 6.78 10.59 -6.74
N ILE A 9 7.33 11.59 -6.07
CA ILE A 9 8.74 11.98 -6.16
C ILE A 9 9.35 11.82 -4.77
N GLY A 10 10.20 10.83 -4.58
CA GLY A 10 10.96 10.62 -3.35
C GLY A 10 11.96 11.74 -3.11
N GLN A 11 12.03 12.19 -1.86
CA GLN A 11 12.95 13.27 -1.45
C GLN A 11 14.35 12.73 -1.07
N GLU A 12 14.50 11.42 -0.85
CA GLU A 12 15.72 10.85 -0.26
C GLU A 12 16.32 9.78 -1.18
N LYS A 13 17.22 10.26 -2.05
CA LYS A 13 18.10 9.57 -3.02
C LYS A 13 17.44 8.73 -4.12
N SER A 14 17.33 9.35 -5.29
CA SER A 14 18.20 9.01 -6.44
C SER A 14 18.20 10.18 -7.43
N GLU A 15 19.39 10.62 -7.84
CA GLU A 15 19.56 11.52 -8.99
C GLU A 15 18.95 10.84 -10.22
N GLY A 16 17.73 11.23 -10.59
CA GLY A 16 17.03 10.75 -11.80
C GLY A 16 16.42 9.34 -11.74
N GLY A 17 16.41 8.67 -10.59
CA GLY A 17 15.81 7.33 -10.43
C GLY A 17 14.59 7.38 -9.54
N GLY A 18 13.46 6.82 -9.97
CA GLY A 18 12.26 6.77 -9.13
C GLY A 18 12.45 5.96 -7.85
N ASP A 19 11.58 6.17 -6.86
CA ASP A 19 11.57 5.36 -5.64
C ASP A 19 11.43 3.88 -5.99
N THR A 20 12.40 3.07 -5.57
CA THR A 20 12.22 1.63 -5.56
C THR A 20 11.17 1.28 -4.50
N THR A 21 10.40 0.21 -4.73
CA THR A 21 9.40 -0.29 -3.78
C THR A 21 9.99 -0.51 -2.38
N GLU A 22 11.26 -0.93 -2.32
CA GLU A 22 12.02 -1.14 -1.09
C GLU A 22 12.28 0.17 -0.34
N SER A 23 12.58 1.27 -1.05
CA SER A 23 12.85 2.58 -0.45
C SER A 23 11.65 3.12 0.34
N PHE A 24 10.46 3.09 -0.27
CA PHE A 24 9.24 3.58 0.38
C PHE A 24 8.79 2.70 1.56
N GLY A 25 8.88 1.37 1.39
CA GLY A 25 8.50 0.42 2.44
C GLY A 25 9.34 0.57 3.70
N ASN A 26 10.66 0.75 3.54
CA ASN A 26 11.60 0.98 4.63
C ASN A 26 11.36 2.34 5.28
N TRP A 27 11.26 3.42 4.48
CA TRP A 27 10.96 4.76 4.99
C TRP A 27 9.69 4.76 5.87
N PHE A 28 8.60 4.13 5.41
CA PHE A 28 7.37 4.08 6.18
C PHE A 28 7.54 3.28 7.49
N ALA A 29 8.30 2.18 7.46
CA ALA A 29 8.60 1.40 8.65
C ALA A 29 9.40 2.21 9.68
N ASP A 30 10.35 3.02 9.23
CA ASP A 30 11.13 3.92 10.09
C ASP A 30 10.20 4.98 10.71
N ARG A 31 9.29 5.58 9.94
CA ARG A 31 8.29 6.53 10.47
C ARG A 31 7.35 5.91 11.50
N CYS A 32 6.93 4.64 11.31
CA CYS A 32 6.16 3.93 12.34
C CYS A 32 6.99 3.75 13.63
N THR A 33 8.27 3.43 13.50
CA THR A 33 9.19 3.25 14.62
C THR A 33 9.38 4.56 15.39
N ASP A 34 9.65 5.67 14.69
CA ASP A 34 9.79 7.00 15.28
C ASP A 34 8.54 7.45 16.03
N ALA A 35 7.36 7.12 15.49
CA ALA A 35 6.07 7.42 16.12
C ALA A 35 5.69 6.46 17.25
N GLY A 36 6.47 5.39 17.49
CA GLY A 36 6.18 4.38 18.51
C GLY A 36 4.94 3.54 18.21
N VAL A 37 4.56 3.39 16.95
CA VAL A 37 3.37 2.62 16.52
C VAL A 37 3.77 1.40 15.69
N PRO A 38 3.04 0.28 15.80
CA PRO A 38 3.26 -0.85 14.90
C PRO A 38 2.77 -0.51 13.49
N GLY A 39 3.50 -0.93 12.45
CA GLY A 39 3.03 -0.74 11.09
C GLY A 39 4.05 -1.02 9.99
N ARG A 40 3.53 -1.45 8.83
CA ARG A 40 4.22 -1.57 7.55
C ARG A 40 3.23 -1.22 6.43
N VAL A 41 3.71 -0.74 5.29
CA VAL A 41 2.85 -0.34 4.15
C VAL A 41 1.92 -1.48 3.71
N HIS A 42 2.44 -2.71 3.62
CA HIS A 42 1.61 -3.87 3.25
C HIS A 42 0.51 -4.16 4.29
N GLY A 43 0.82 -4.00 5.58
CA GLY A 43 -0.17 -4.11 6.65
C GLY A 43 -1.22 -3.01 6.57
N LEU A 44 -0.82 -1.77 6.25
CA LEU A 44 -1.73 -0.64 6.06
C LEU A 44 -2.74 -0.93 4.93
N ARG A 45 -2.27 -1.49 3.82
CA ARG A 45 -3.14 -1.94 2.71
C ARG A 45 -4.18 -2.98 3.16
N LYS A 46 -3.78 -3.96 3.96
CA LYS A 46 -4.70 -4.98 4.52
C LYS A 46 -5.74 -4.36 5.44
N VAL A 47 -5.32 -3.47 6.35
CA VAL A 47 -6.24 -2.73 7.24
C VAL A 47 -7.26 -1.91 6.45
N GLY A 48 -6.87 -1.32 5.32
CA GLY A 48 -7.80 -0.64 4.41
C GLY A 48 -8.90 -1.57 3.88
N ALA A 49 -8.53 -2.79 3.48
CA ALA A 49 -9.50 -3.80 3.05
C ALA A 49 -10.40 -4.28 4.20
N THR A 50 -9.85 -4.49 5.40
CA THR A 50 -10.64 -4.83 6.60
C THR A 50 -11.67 -3.76 6.90
N ARG A 51 -11.26 -2.48 6.93
CA ARG A 51 -12.18 -1.36 7.17
C ARG A 51 -13.27 -1.26 6.11
N LEU A 52 -12.91 -1.52 4.85
CA LEU A 52 -13.86 -1.52 3.74
C LEU A 52 -14.90 -2.64 3.92
N ALA A 53 -14.46 -3.85 4.26
CA ALA A 53 -15.34 -4.98 4.55
C ALA A 53 -16.23 -4.71 5.78
N ASP A 54 -15.68 -4.19 6.88
CA ASP A 54 -16.42 -3.81 8.09
C ASP A 54 -17.48 -2.73 7.82
N SER A 55 -17.26 -1.88 6.81
CA SER A 55 -18.24 -0.89 6.35
C SER A 55 -19.34 -1.46 5.45
N GLY A 56 -19.35 -2.78 5.22
CA GLY A 56 -20.38 -3.48 4.44
C GLY A 56 -20.04 -3.63 2.95
N ALA A 57 -18.80 -3.37 2.54
CA ALA A 57 -18.41 -3.58 1.15
C ALA A 57 -18.48 -5.07 0.77
N THR A 58 -18.90 -5.31 -0.46
CA THR A 58 -18.93 -6.65 -1.06
C THR A 58 -17.53 -7.18 -1.32
N GLU A 59 -17.42 -8.51 -1.44
CA GLU A 59 -16.14 -9.16 -1.75
C GLU A 59 -15.52 -8.62 -3.06
N PHE A 60 -16.33 -8.30 -4.06
CA PHE A 60 -15.86 -7.74 -5.33
C PHE A 60 -15.35 -6.29 -5.19
N GLU A 61 -15.94 -5.48 -4.30
CA GLU A 61 -15.45 -4.13 -4.01
C GLU A 61 -14.13 -4.18 -3.23
N VAL A 62 -14.00 -5.12 -2.29
CA VAL A 62 -12.73 -5.36 -1.58
C VAL A 62 -11.67 -5.88 -2.55
N MET A 63 -12.02 -6.77 -3.49
CA MET A 63 -11.12 -7.21 -4.56
C MET A 63 -10.70 -6.06 -5.47
N ALA A 64 -11.63 -5.17 -5.85
CA ALA A 64 -11.33 -4.00 -6.66
C ALA A 64 -10.37 -3.05 -5.94
N TYR A 65 -10.57 -2.81 -4.64
CA TYR A 65 -9.66 -2.03 -3.81
C TYR A 65 -8.27 -2.68 -3.72
N LEU A 66 -8.22 -4.00 -3.56
CA LEU A 66 -6.97 -4.76 -3.47
C LEU A 66 -6.31 -5.01 -4.84
N GLY A 67 -6.99 -4.79 -5.96
CA GLY A 67 -6.51 -5.18 -7.29
C GLY A 67 -6.31 -6.69 -7.45
N HIS A 68 -7.07 -7.50 -6.72
CA HIS A 68 -7.01 -8.96 -6.78
C HIS A 68 -7.84 -9.52 -7.93
N ARG A 69 -7.36 -10.61 -8.54
CA ARG A 69 -8.05 -11.24 -9.67
C ARG A 69 -8.98 -12.35 -9.21
N THR A 70 -8.71 -12.93 -8.05
CA THR A 70 -9.49 -14.03 -7.48
C THR A 70 -9.98 -13.70 -6.08
N GLN A 71 -11.13 -14.27 -5.72
CA GLN A 71 -11.70 -14.15 -4.37
C GLN A 71 -10.76 -14.74 -3.31
N GLN A 72 -10.00 -15.78 -3.67
CA GLN A 72 -9.10 -16.44 -2.74
C GLN A 72 -7.97 -15.51 -2.29
N GLU A 73 -7.40 -14.70 -3.19
CA GLU A 73 -6.39 -13.69 -2.85
C GLU A 73 -6.93 -12.64 -1.86
N ALA A 74 -8.21 -12.27 -1.97
CA ALA A 74 -8.84 -11.28 -1.09
C ALA A 74 -9.12 -11.83 0.33
N LYS A 75 -9.42 -13.12 0.46
CA LYS A 75 -9.75 -13.76 1.75
C LYS A 75 -8.55 -13.91 2.70
N ILE A 76 -7.31 -13.81 2.19
CA ILE A 76 -6.06 -14.01 2.96
C ILE A 76 -5.41 -12.68 3.37
N CYS A 77 -6.08 -11.56 3.10
CA CYS A 77 -5.64 -10.24 3.53
C CYS A 77 -5.95 -10.02 5.00
#